data_AF-A0A5M9JMF3-F1
#
_entry.id   AF-A0A5M9JMF3-F1
#
_cell.length_a   1.000
_cell.length_b   1.000
_cell.length_c   1.000
_cell.angle_alpha   90.00
_cell.angle_beta   90.00
_cell.angle_gamma   90.00
#
_symmetry.space_group_name_H-M   'P 1'
#
loop_
_entity.id
_entity.type
_entity.pdbx_description
1 polymer ?
#
loop_
_entity_poly.entity_id
_entity_poly.type
_entity_poly.pdbx_seq_one_letter_code
_entity_poly.pdbx_strand_id
1 'polypeptide(L)'
;MSGVANWIKAQRKGDLMDLADSIGLKYIDGIKKTELEIALEDYLVENESQLANDTRLIPYYHRRSAGSPVKKEPSSAHEDLDTKRSLRRRTRLTSEISEVENQTTDDSETERARSITALARTPRAGALAFASNVPLPPSPAVVADVIDRRTAVLRAKANEYYKDLGVVEAVETARETVSTVVALEFILLLSEALQLQPELLENKYAFTIPALDFLSTSEYAVKIPDLFLLLTTSFWGPFTLCILSFASRSTEMHWEGV
;
A
#
# COMPACT_ATOMS: atom_id res chain seq x y z
N MET A 1 -5.60 -8.01 5.86
CA MET A 1 -6.90 -8.41 6.43
C MET A 1 -7.24 -7.43 7.55
N SER A 2 -8.14 -6.48 7.32
CA SER A 2 -8.64 -5.59 8.37
C SER A 2 -9.41 -6.44 9.39
N GLY A 3 -9.10 -6.31 10.67
CA GLY A 3 -9.81 -7.06 11.71
C GLY A 3 -11.26 -6.59 11.82
N VAL A 4 -12.19 -7.52 12.04
CA VAL A 4 -13.62 -7.25 12.27
C VAL A 4 -13.80 -6.18 13.35
N ALA A 5 -14.55 -5.12 13.03
CA ALA A 5 -14.87 -4.04 13.96
C ALA A 5 -15.51 -4.54 15.26
N ASN A 6 -15.11 -3.93 16.38
CA ASN A 6 -15.65 -4.26 17.72
C ASN A 6 -17.17 -4.06 17.82
N TRP A 7 -17.75 -3.18 17.01
CA TRP A 7 -19.20 -2.98 16.96
C TRP A 7 -19.94 -4.20 16.39
N ILE A 8 -19.41 -4.83 15.34
CA ILE A 8 -19.99 -6.04 14.73
C ILE A 8 -19.90 -7.21 15.72
N LYS A 9 -18.75 -7.37 16.40
CA LYS A 9 -18.56 -8.42 17.43
C LYS A 9 -19.53 -8.31 18.60
N ALA A 10 -19.92 -7.09 18.95
CA ALA A 10 -20.84 -6.82 20.05
C ALA A 10 -22.31 -7.19 19.73
N GLN A 11 -22.67 -7.35 18.45
CA GLN A 11 -24.03 -7.71 18.06
C GLN A 11 -24.34 -9.20 18.27
N ARG A 12 -25.62 -9.51 18.50
CA ARG A 12 -26.09 -10.91 18.59
C ARG A 12 -26.18 -11.50 17.19
N LYS A 13 -26.11 -12.84 17.11
CA LYS A 13 -26.20 -13.56 15.82
C LYS A 13 -27.50 -13.23 15.06
N GLY A 14 -28.62 -13.07 15.77
CA GLY A 14 -29.91 -12.69 15.17
C GLY A 14 -29.90 -11.29 14.56
N ASP A 15 -29.39 -10.30 15.29
CA ASP A 15 -29.30 -8.93 14.78
C ASP A 15 -28.39 -8.83 13.54
N LEU A 16 -27.32 -9.64 13.50
CA LEU A 16 -26.42 -9.74 12.35
C LEU A 16 -27.10 -10.39 11.12
N MET A 17 -27.97 -11.37 11.35
CA MET A 17 -28.77 -12.03 10.31
C MET A 17 -29.80 -11.07 9.72
N ASP A 18 -30.55 -10.36 10.57
CA ASP A 18 -31.53 -9.35 10.14
C ASP A 18 -30.85 -8.20 9.37
N LEU A 19 -29.63 -7.82 9.78
CA LEU A 19 -28.84 -6.81 9.08
C LEU A 19 -28.40 -7.34 7.72
N ALA A 20 -27.85 -8.56 7.66
CA ALA A 20 -27.45 -9.21 6.41
C ALA A 20 -28.62 -9.31 5.42
N ASP A 21 -29.82 -9.65 5.89
CA ASP A 21 -31.02 -9.69 5.06
C ASP A 21 -31.41 -8.29 4.55
N SER A 22 -31.30 -7.26 5.40
CA SER A 22 -31.66 -5.88 5.01
C SER A 22 -30.73 -5.27 3.96
N ILE A 23 -29.44 -5.65 3.98
CA ILE A 23 -28.45 -5.21 3.00
C ILE A 23 -28.41 -6.11 1.75
N GLY A 24 -29.28 -7.13 1.69
CA GLY A 24 -29.39 -8.04 0.54
C GLY A 24 -28.30 -9.12 0.46
N LEU A 25 -27.57 -9.35 1.56
CA LEU A 25 -26.57 -10.40 1.63
C LEU A 25 -27.27 -11.75 1.86
N LYS A 26 -27.59 -12.47 0.78
CA LYS A 26 -28.10 -13.85 0.87
C LYS A 26 -27.04 -14.77 1.46
N TYR A 27 -27.13 -15.02 2.76
CA TYR A 27 -26.27 -15.99 3.43
C TYR A 27 -26.90 -17.39 3.43
N ILE A 28 -26.05 -18.42 3.49
CA ILE A 28 -26.47 -19.81 3.62
C ILE A 28 -26.84 -20.06 5.08
N ASP A 29 -28.04 -20.55 5.35
CA ASP A 29 -28.49 -20.84 6.71
C ASP A 29 -27.57 -21.88 7.37
N GLY A 30 -27.06 -21.58 8.57
CA GLY A 30 -26.09 -22.44 9.29
C GLY A 30 -24.66 -21.91 9.42
N ILE A 31 -24.33 -20.73 8.89
CA ILE A 31 -22.99 -20.13 9.04
C ILE A 31 -22.67 -19.84 10.53
N LYS A 32 -21.40 -20.05 10.91
CA LYS A 32 -20.88 -19.76 12.26
C LYS A 32 -20.88 -18.24 12.48
N LYS A 33 -21.15 -17.79 13.72
CA LYS A 33 -21.20 -16.36 14.05
C LYS A 33 -19.93 -15.62 13.58
N THR A 34 -18.76 -16.21 13.79
CA THR A 34 -17.46 -15.63 13.41
C THR A 34 -17.31 -15.41 11.91
N GLU A 35 -17.86 -16.31 11.10
CA GLU A 35 -17.78 -16.24 9.63
C GLU A 35 -18.78 -15.22 9.10
N LEU A 36 -19.95 -15.11 9.72
CA LEU A 36 -20.92 -14.03 9.45
C LEU A 36 -20.31 -12.66 9.76
N GLU A 37 -19.64 -12.52 10.91
CA GLU A 37 -18.98 -11.25 11.29
C GLU A 37 -17.91 -10.81 10.28
N ILE A 38 -17.16 -11.75 9.70
CA ILE A 38 -16.15 -11.47 8.68
C ILE A 38 -16.80 -11.09 7.35
N ALA A 39 -17.74 -11.92 6.85
CA ALA A 39 -18.41 -11.66 5.59
C ALA A 39 -19.19 -10.34 5.60
N LEU A 40 -19.80 -9.99 6.74
CA LEU A 40 -20.48 -8.72 6.91
C LEU A 40 -19.52 -7.55 6.93
N GLU A 41 -18.37 -7.68 7.62
CA GLU A 41 -17.34 -6.64 7.63
C GLU A 41 -16.84 -6.37 6.21
N ASP A 42 -16.48 -7.40 5.46
CA ASP A 42 -15.98 -7.27 4.10
C ASP A 42 -17.01 -6.57 3.20
N TYR A 43 -18.28 -6.96 3.28
CA TYR A 43 -19.35 -6.34 2.52
C TYR A 43 -19.58 -4.86 2.89
N LEU A 44 -19.50 -4.51 4.19
CA LEU A 44 -19.63 -3.14 4.68
C LEU A 44 -18.45 -2.25 4.26
N VAL A 45 -17.26 -2.84 4.08
CA VAL A 45 -16.08 -2.15 3.53
C VAL A 45 -16.25 -1.90 2.03
N GLU A 46 -16.65 -2.92 1.27
CA GLU A 46 -16.81 -2.83 -0.19
C GLU A 46 -17.92 -1.86 -0.61
N ASN A 47 -19.00 -1.79 0.17
CA ASN A 47 -20.19 -1.00 -0.15
C ASN A 47 -20.35 0.25 0.74
N GLU A 48 -19.25 0.77 1.28
CA GLU A 48 -19.25 1.92 2.21
C GLU A 48 -20.01 3.14 1.65
N SER A 49 -19.85 3.46 0.36
CA SER A 49 -20.50 4.63 -0.27
C SER A 49 -22.03 4.55 -0.33
N GLN A 50 -22.59 3.34 -0.37
CA GLN A 50 -24.03 3.10 -0.46
C GLN A 50 -24.64 2.90 0.92
N LEU A 51 -23.92 2.21 1.81
CA LEU A 51 -24.39 1.81 3.14
C LEU A 51 -24.12 2.85 4.23
N ALA A 52 -23.26 3.85 3.98
CA ALA A 52 -22.99 4.95 4.91
C ALA A 52 -24.25 5.80 5.23
N ASN A 53 -25.25 5.80 4.33
CA ASN A 53 -26.50 6.54 4.51
C ASN A 53 -27.57 5.77 5.31
N ASP A 54 -27.36 4.48 5.61
CA ASP A 54 -28.33 3.71 6.39
C ASP A 54 -28.25 4.07 7.88
N THR A 55 -29.39 4.41 8.47
CA THR A 55 -29.51 4.87 9.85
C THR A 55 -29.02 3.82 10.86
N ARG A 56 -29.13 2.53 10.52
CA ARG A 56 -28.68 1.42 11.39
C ARG A 56 -27.16 1.27 11.45
N LEU A 57 -26.45 1.71 10.40
CA LEU A 57 -25.01 1.56 10.22
C LEU A 57 -24.21 2.82 10.57
N ILE A 58 -24.87 3.94 10.84
CA ILE A 58 -24.25 5.17 11.38
C ILE A 58 -23.29 4.89 12.56
N PRO A 59 -23.66 4.15 13.63
CA PRO A 59 -22.76 3.92 14.76
C PRO A 59 -21.53 3.06 14.41
N TYR A 60 -21.61 2.27 13.34
CA TYR A 60 -20.50 1.49 12.81
C TYR A 60 -19.51 2.41 12.07
N TYR A 61 -19.99 3.16 11.07
CA TYR A 61 -19.15 4.05 10.27
C TYR A 61 -18.56 5.21 11.09
N HIS A 62 -19.28 5.73 12.08
CA HIS A 62 -18.76 6.77 12.96
C HIS A 62 -17.54 6.29 13.77
N ARG A 63 -17.58 5.07 14.33
CA ARG A 63 -16.43 4.51 15.08
C ARG A 63 -15.25 4.18 14.18
N ARG A 64 -15.53 3.69 12.97
CA ARG A 64 -14.48 3.39 11.99
C ARG A 64 -13.75 4.66 11.55
N SER A 65 -14.50 5.75 11.32
CA SER A 65 -13.92 7.05 10.99
C SER A 65 -13.15 7.70 12.15
N ALA A 66 -13.49 7.36 13.40
CA ALA A 66 -12.85 7.87 14.62
C ALA A 66 -11.55 7.11 15.00
N GLY A 67 -11.29 5.96 14.39
CA GLY A 67 -10.12 5.11 14.66
C GLY A 67 -8.83 5.53 13.95
N SER A 68 -8.87 6.55 13.09
CA SER A 68 -7.71 7.03 12.35
C SER A 68 -7.08 8.25 13.05
N PRO A 69 -5.82 8.18 13.52
CA PRO A 69 -5.02 9.36 13.88
C PRO A 69 -4.59 10.11 12.62
N VAL A 70 -5.52 10.43 11.73
CA VAL A 70 -5.32 11.41 10.67
C VAL A 70 -6.07 12.65 11.10
N LYS A 71 -5.27 13.64 11.49
CA LYS A 71 -5.64 15.03 11.74
C LYS A 71 -6.62 15.51 10.66
N LYS A 72 -7.91 15.48 10.97
CA LYS A 72 -8.94 16.16 10.17
C LYS A 72 -8.80 17.66 10.41
N GLU A 73 -8.52 18.38 9.34
CA GLU A 73 -8.65 19.84 9.29
C GLU A 73 -10.11 20.24 9.46
N PRO A 74 -10.43 21.28 10.25
CA PRO A 74 -11.78 21.78 10.39
C PRO A 74 -12.11 22.75 9.23
N SER A 75 -13.05 22.38 8.36
CA SER A 75 -13.80 23.34 7.55
C SER A 75 -15.19 23.56 8.16
N SER A 76 -15.53 24.84 8.27
CA SER A 76 -16.59 25.49 9.02
C SER A 76 -18.00 25.35 8.43
N ALA A 77 -19.03 25.20 9.28
CA ALA A 77 -20.17 26.15 9.45
C ALA A 77 -21.44 25.53 10.10
N HIS A 78 -21.84 26.07 11.27
CA HIS A 78 -23.18 26.12 11.93
C HIS A 78 -23.85 24.78 12.35
N GLU A 79 -24.47 24.60 13.52
CA GLU A 79 -25.05 25.51 14.53
C GLU A 79 -25.17 24.81 15.91
N ASP A 80 -25.38 25.62 16.95
CA ASP A 80 -25.41 25.35 18.39
C ASP A 80 -26.30 24.18 18.86
N LEU A 81 -25.93 23.55 19.99
CA LEU A 81 -26.70 23.56 21.25
C LEU A 81 -25.99 22.76 22.37
N ASP A 82 -25.71 23.49 23.45
CA ASP A 82 -25.46 23.13 24.85
C ASP A 82 -25.59 21.66 25.32
N THR A 83 -24.56 21.14 26.03
CA THR A 83 -24.60 20.99 27.51
C THR A 83 -23.31 20.40 28.13
N LYS A 84 -22.60 21.27 28.86
CA LYS A 84 -21.85 21.11 30.14
C LYS A 84 -21.54 19.71 30.73
N ARG A 85 -20.25 19.44 30.96
CA ARG A 85 -19.54 18.92 32.19
C ARG A 85 -18.37 18.01 31.79
N SER A 86 -17.24 17.92 32.46
CA SER A 86 -16.70 18.51 33.68
C SER A 86 -15.20 18.25 33.68
N LEU A 87 -14.42 19.22 34.15
CA LEU A 87 -13.02 19.10 34.53
C LEU A 87 -12.72 17.83 35.37
N ARG A 88 -11.61 17.15 35.08
CA ARG A 88 -10.64 16.79 36.14
C ARG A 88 -9.22 16.46 35.61
N ARG A 89 -8.38 17.47 35.80
CA ARG A 89 -6.92 17.47 35.98
C ARG A 89 -6.42 16.26 36.79
N ARG A 90 -5.38 15.57 36.31
CA ARG A 90 -4.42 14.88 37.20
C ARG A 90 -3.02 14.85 36.61
N THR A 91 -2.16 15.66 37.20
CA THR A 91 -0.70 15.67 37.14
C THR A 91 -0.13 14.59 38.07
N ARG A 92 0.96 13.91 37.66
CA ARG A 92 2.03 13.31 38.49
C ARG A 92 3.26 13.23 37.57
N LEU A 93 4.23 14.16 37.66
CA LEU A 93 5.37 14.24 38.59
C LEU A 93 6.35 13.05 38.52
N THR A 94 7.53 13.40 38.01
CA THR A 94 8.87 12.80 38.02
C THR A 94 9.42 12.52 39.44
N SER A 95 10.13 11.39 39.65
CA SER A 95 11.47 11.26 40.30
C SER A 95 11.78 9.84 40.85
N GLU A 96 13.10 9.53 40.94
CA GLU A 96 13.80 8.38 41.60
C GLU A 96 13.82 7.03 40.82
N ILE A 97 14.94 6.40 40.42
CA ILE A 97 16.34 6.24 40.90
C ILE A 97 16.49 5.61 42.29
N SER A 98 16.77 4.30 42.28
CA SER A 98 17.60 3.50 43.22
C SER A 98 17.55 2.05 42.70
N GLU A 99 18.57 1.53 42.00
CA GLU A 99 19.76 0.89 42.58
C GLU A 99 19.43 -0.38 43.37
N VAL A 100 19.71 -1.57 42.81
CA VAL A 100 20.34 -2.69 43.54
C VAL A 100 21.14 -3.56 42.53
N GLU A 101 22.43 -3.58 42.82
CA GLU A 101 23.55 -4.40 42.39
C GLU A 101 23.44 -5.87 42.87
N ASN A 102 23.91 -6.85 42.08
CA ASN A 102 24.90 -7.87 42.48
C ASN A 102 24.83 -9.19 41.67
N GLN A 103 26.00 -9.57 41.13
CA GLN A 103 26.67 -10.89 41.13
C GLN A 103 27.63 -10.94 39.91
N THR A 104 28.96 -10.74 40.04
CA THR A 104 30.02 -11.74 40.39
C THR A 104 29.88 -13.03 39.56
N THR A 105 30.84 -13.58 38.79
CA THR A 105 32.33 -13.62 38.81
C THR A 105 32.81 -14.49 37.62
N ASP A 106 34.06 -14.30 37.17
CA ASP A 106 35.02 -15.27 36.56
C ASP A 106 34.68 -16.05 35.26
N ASP A 107 35.58 -16.38 34.32
CA ASP A 107 37.06 -16.27 34.23
C ASP A 107 37.56 -16.61 32.78
N SER A 108 38.87 -16.40 32.52
CA SER A 108 39.74 -16.77 31.35
C SER A 108 39.83 -15.78 30.16
N GLU A 109 40.86 -14.92 30.04
CA GLU A 109 42.27 -15.14 29.59
C GLU A 109 42.40 -15.64 28.12
N THR A 110 43.10 -15.01 27.16
CA THR A 110 44.50 -14.55 27.14
C THR A 110 44.84 -13.66 25.90
N GLU A 111 45.77 -12.72 26.11
CA GLU A 111 46.85 -12.21 25.23
C GLU A 111 46.62 -11.55 23.84
N ARG A 112 46.94 -10.24 23.73
CA ARG A 112 48.22 -9.78 23.12
C ARG A 112 48.50 -8.28 23.29
N ALA A 113 49.53 -8.00 24.06
CA ALA A 113 50.58 -6.97 23.95
C ALA A 113 50.37 -5.74 23.04
N ARG A 114 50.46 -4.53 23.61
CA ARG A 114 51.68 -3.70 23.63
C ARG A 114 51.43 -2.35 24.31
N SER A 115 52.23 -2.12 25.34
CA SER A 115 52.41 -0.89 26.12
C SER A 115 52.90 0.30 25.29
N ILE A 116 52.46 1.52 25.63
CA ILE A 116 53.30 2.62 26.14
C ILE A 116 52.37 3.67 26.77
N THR A 117 52.47 3.76 28.08
CA THR A 117 51.89 4.79 28.95
C THR A 117 52.83 5.99 29.01
N ALA A 118 52.36 7.18 28.60
CA ALA A 118 53.02 8.45 28.90
C ALA A 118 52.13 9.27 29.85
N LEU A 119 52.67 9.46 31.04
CA LEU A 119 52.09 10.13 32.19
C LEU A 119 52.04 11.65 31.97
N ALA A 120 50.86 12.27 32.00
CA ALA A 120 50.73 13.70 32.25
C ALA A 120 49.43 14.00 33.01
N ARG A 121 49.61 14.38 34.28
CA ARG A 121 48.59 14.76 35.25
C ARG A 121 47.93 16.09 34.84
N THR A 122 46.61 16.16 35.01
CA THR A 122 45.71 17.31 34.77
C THR A 122 46.10 18.58 35.54
N PRO A 123 45.55 19.75 35.16
CA PRO A 123 44.59 20.33 36.10
C PRO A 123 43.30 20.90 35.46
N ARG A 124 42.19 20.53 36.11
CA ARG A 124 41.11 21.43 36.53
C ARG A 124 40.09 21.88 35.48
N ALA A 125 39.03 21.07 35.42
CA ALA A 125 37.67 21.49 35.10
C ALA A 125 37.33 22.84 35.76
N GLY A 126 36.87 23.80 34.95
CA GLY A 126 36.48 25.11 35.45
C GLY A 126 36.12 26.17 34.39
N ALA A 127 36.39 25.94 33.10
CA ALA A 127 36.13 26.93 32.05
C ALA A 127 35.25 26.46 30.87
N LEU A 128 34.74 25.22 30.90
CA LEU A 128 33.90 24.69 29.81
C LEU A 128 32.39 24.73 30.10
N ALA A 129 31.97 25.24 31.27
CA ALA A 129 30.55 25.44 31.59
C ALA A 129 29.91 26.62 30.83
N PHE A 130 30.70 27.44 30.12
CA PHE A 130 30.19 28.53 29.29
C PHE A 130 29.86 28.11 27.85
N ALA A 131 30.19 26.87 27.45
CA ALA A 131 29.90 26.33 26.12
C ALA A 131 28.57 25.56 26.07
N SER A 132 27.89 25.33 27.19
CA SER A 132 26.61 24.60 27.23
C SER A 132 25.38 25.46 26.92
N ASN A 133 25.55 26.78 26.78
CA ASN A 133 24.47 27.73 26.51
C ASN A 133 24.59 28.47 25.16
N VAL A 134 25.58 28.10 24.35
CA VAL A 134 25.70 28.61 22.99
C VAL A 134 25.28 27.47 22.05
N PRO A 135 24.17 27.60 21.29
CA PRO A 135 23.86 26.67 20.23
C PRO A 135 24.95 26.80 19.17
N LEU A 136 26.03 26.06 19.35
CA LEU A 136 27.02 25.87 18.31
C LEU A 136 26.29 25.28 17.11
N PRO A 137 26.49 25.81 15.90
CA PRO A 137 25.97 25.16 14.71
C PRO A 137 26.48 23.71 14.74
N PRO A 138 25.60 22.72 14.50
CA PRO A 138 26.01 21.32 14.54
C PRO A 138 27.21 21.16 13.62
N SER A 139 28.29 20.57 14.14
CA SER A 139 29.48 20.34 13.34
C SER A 139 29.06 19.53 12.09
N PRO A 140 29.70 19.74 10.92
CA PRO A 140 29.30 19.08 9.68
C PRO A 140 29.17 17.55 9.78
N ALA A 141 29.92 16.91 10.68
CA ALA A 141 29.83 15.49 10.96
C ALA A 141 28.53 15.06 11.64
N VAL A 142 27.96 15.91 12.50
CA VAL A 142 26.69 15.62 13.20
C VAL A 142 25.50 15.75 12.24
N VAL A 143 25.54 16.71 11.30
CA VAL A 143 24.51 16.83 10.26
C VAL A 143 24.56 15.64 9.30
N ALA A 144 25.76 15.19 8.92
CA ALA A 144 25.94 14.01 8.10
C ALA A 144 25.36 12.74 8.77
N ASP A 145 25.69 12.49 10.06
CA ASP A 145 25.14 11.34 10.79
C ASP A 145 23.60 11.41 10.92
N VAL A 146 23.03 12.60 11.10
CA VAL A 146 21.56 12.79 11.13
C VAL A 146 20.93 12.52 9.76
N ILE A 147 21.58 12.94 8.67
CA ILE A 147 21.12 12.66 7.30
C ILE A 147 21.24 11.17 7.01
N ASP A 148 22.37 10.54 7.35
CA ASP A 148 22.61 9.11 7.14
C ASP A 148 21.60 8.25 7.92
N ARG A 149 21.23 8.63 9.14
CA ARG A 149 20.14 7.95 9.86
C ARG A 149 18.79 8.12 9.18
N ARG A 150 18.48 9.32 8.66
CA ARG A 150 17.22 9.58 7.96
C ARG A 150 17.17 8.84 6.62
N THR A 151 18.25 8.82 5.87
CA THR A 151 18.35 8.09 4.60
C THR A 151 18.34 6.58 4.83
N ALA A 152 18.98 6.07 5.90
CA ALA A 152 18.92 4.66 6.27
C ALA A 152 17.50 4.22 6.64
N VAL A 153 16.75 5.03 7.41
CA VAL A 153 15.35 4.73 7.75
C VAL A 153 14.45 4.80 6.52
N LEU A 154 14.63 5.79 5.64
CA LEU A 154 13.88 5.88 4.39
C LEU A 154 14.18 4.72 3.46
N ARG A 155 15.45 4.29 3.36
CA ARG A 155 15.88 3.14 2.57
C ARG A 155 15.32 1.84 3.13
N ALA A 156 15.32 1.68 4.46
CA ALA A 156 14.74 0.54 5.13
C ALA A 156 13.23 0.45 4.86
N LYS A 157 12.51 1.58 5.00
CA LYS A 157 11.07 1.65 4.68
C LYS A 157 10.79 1.40 3.22
N ALA A 158 11.57 1.98 2.30
CA ALA A 158 11.42 1.71 0.87
C ALA A 158 11.62 0.22 0.57
N ASN A 159 12.64 -0.42 1.17
CA ASN A 159 12.89 -1.85 1.01
C ASN A 159 11.78 -2.72 1.62
N GLU A 160 11.18 -2.30 2.73
CA GLU A 160 10.00 -2.93 3.34
C GLU A 160 8.78 -2.82 2.41
N TYR A 161 8.49 -1.62 1.88
CA TYR A 161 7.43 -1.44 0.88
C TYR A 161 7.67 -2.24 -0.40
N TYR A 162 8.91 -2.30 -0.90
CA TYR A 162 9.26 -3.12 -2.06
C TYR A 162 9.06 -4.62 -1.82
N LYS A 163 9.30 -5.09 -0.58
CA LYS A 163 9.04 -6.48 -0.17
C LYS A 163 7.55 -6.75 0.04
N ASP A 164 6.82 -5.83 0.67
CA ASP A 164 5.37 -5.90 0.88
C ASP A 164 4.60 -5.87 -0.45
N LEU A 165 5.10 -5.13 -1.44
CA LEU A 165 4.57 -5.11 -2.80
C LEU A 165 4.83 -6.42 -3.56
N GLY A 166 5.60 -7.35 -2.99
CA GLY A 166 5.83 -8.67 -3.57
C GLY A 166 6.43 -8.61 -4.97
N VAL A 167 7.12 -7.53 -5.35
CA VAL A 167 7.57 -7.32 -6.74
C VAL A 167 8.50 -8.44 -7.19
N VAL A 168 9.32 -8.97 -6.29
CA VAL A 168 10.20 -10.11 -6.59
C VAL A 168 9.41 -11.39 -6.84
N GLU A 169 8.34 -11.62 -6.07
CA GLU A 169 7.43 -12.76 -6.27
C GLU A 169 6.61 -12.59 -7.56
N ALA A 170 6.15 -11.37 -7.85
CA ALA A 170 5.47 -11.03 -9.11
C ALA A 170 6.40 -11.21 -10.32
N VAL A 171 7.69 -10.87 -10.20
CA VAL A 171 8.68 -11.08 -11.25
C VAL A 171 9.01 -12.57 -11.40
N GLU A 172 9.12 -13.33 -10.31
CA GLU A 172 9.40 -14.76 -10.41
C GLU A 172 8.20 -15.53 -10.97
N THR A 173 6.97 -15.19 -10.56
CA THR A 173 5.75 -15.74 -11.15
C THR A 173 5.60 -15.31 -12.61
N ALA A 174 5.86 -14.04 -12.94
CA ALA A 174 5.87 -13.60 -14.34
C ALA A 174 6.94 -14.35 -15.14
N ARG A 175 8.12 -14.59 -14.59
CA ARG A 175 9.19 -15.36 -15.22
C ARG A 175 8.77 -16.81 -15.43
N GLU A 176 8.12 -17.43 -14.45
CA GLU A 176 7.61 -18.79 -14.56
C GLU A 176 6.50 -18.88 -15.63
N THR A 177 5.58 -17.92 -15.66
CA THR A 177 4.54 -17.85 -16.71
C THR A 177 5.15 -17.62 -18.10
N VAL A 178 6.06 -16.66 -18.26
CA VAL A 178 6.73 -16.36 -19.55
C VAL A 178 7.68 -17.49 -19.98
N SER A 179 8.24 -18.24 -19.04
CA SER A 179 9.06 -19.42 -19.34
C SER A 179 8.25 -20.60 -19.88
N THR A 180 6.92 -20.52 -19.87
CA THR A 180 6.06 -21.54 -20.45
C THR A 180 5.95 -21.34 -21.96
N VAL A 181 6.13 -22.42 -22.74
CA VAL A 181 6.00 -22.38 -24.21
C VAL A 181 4.66 -21.80 -24.64
N VAL A 182 3.57 -22.19 -23.96
CA VAL A 182 2.22 -21.67 -24.19
C VAL A 182 2.13 -20.15 -24.03
N ALA A 183 2.88 -19.57 -23.09
CA ALA A 183 2.90 -18.12 -22.90
C ALA A 183 3.66 -17.41 -24.03
N LEU A 184 4.77 -17.98 -24.50
CA LEU A 184 5.48 -17.45 -25.67
C LEU A 184 4.63 -17.54 -26.94
N GLU A 185 3.91 -18.65 -27.13
CA GLU A 185 2.95 -18.82 -28.22
C GLU A 185 1.84 -17.75 -28.15
N PHE A 186 1.27 -17.53 -26.97
CA PHE A 186 0.24 -16.51 -26.77
C PHE A 186 0.77 -15.09 -27.01
N ILE A 187 1.96 -14.76 -26.53
CA ILE A 187 2.59 -13.45 -26.74
C ILE A 187 2.83 -13.21 -28.23
N LEU A 188 3.30 -14.22 -28.97
CA LEU A 188 3.54 -14.11 -30.41
C LEU A 188 2.22 -13.92 -31.17
N LEU A 189 1.19 -14.72 -30.86
CA LEU A 189 -0.15 -14.56 -31.42
C LEU A 189 -0.72 -13.17 -31.12
N LEU A 190 -0.59 -12.69 -29.88
CA LEU A 190 -1.03 -11.36 -29.49
C LEU A 190 -0.25 -10.27 -30.24
N SER A 191 1.04 -10.46 -30.46
CA SER A 191 1.87 -9.51 -31.20
C SER A 191 1.49 -9.41 -32.68
N GLU A 192 1.15 -10.54 -33.31
CA GLU A 192 0.64 -10.57 -34.69
C GLU A 192 -0.75 -9.91 -34.76
N ALA A 193 -1.63 -10.20 -33.80
CA ALA A 193 -2.94 -9.59 -33.70
C ALA A 193 -2.88 -8.06 -33.49
N LEU A 194 -1.95 -7.58 -32.65
CA LEU A 194 -1.74 -6.14 -32.41
C LEU A 194 -1.21 -5.41 -33.65
N GLN A 195 -0.41 -6.08 -34.48
CA GLN A 195 0.07 -5.52 -35.75
C GLN A 195 -1.02 -5.46 -36.82
N LEU A 196 -1.95 -6.44 -36.84
CA LEU A 196 -3.12 -6.41 -37.72
C LEU A 196 -4.17 -5.39 -37.29
N GLN A 197 -4.28 -5.11 -35.99
CA GLN A 197 -5.28 -4.20 -35.43
C GLN A 197 -5.37 -2.84 -36.15
N PRO A 198 -4.28 -2.08 -36.40
CA PRO A 198 -4.37 -0.79 -37.07
C PRO A 198 -4.77 -0.87 -38.54
N GLU A 199 -4.63 -2.03 -39.19
CA GLU A 199 -5.00 -2.24 -40.59
C GLU A 199 -6.47 -2.68 -40.73
N LEU A 200 -6.98 -3.46 -39.76
CA LEU A 200 -8.36 -3.93 -39.75
C LEU A 200 -9.34 -2.92 -39.14
N LEU A 201 -8.91 -2.16 -38.12
CA LEU A 201 -9.75 -1.18 -37.46
C LEU A 201 -9.43 0.20 -38.02
N GLU A 202 -10.34 0.72 -38.85
CA GLU A 202 -10.24 2.09 -39.32
C GLU A 202 -10.24 3.05 -38.12
N ASN A 203 -9.15 3.78 -37.95
CA ASN A 203 -8.99 4.76 -36.87
C ASN A 203 -9.85 5.99 -37.17
N LYS A 204 -11.09 5.98 -36.65
CA LYS A 204 -12.02 7.09 -36.80
C LYS A 204 -11.71 8.19 -35.78
N TYR A 205 -11.94 9.42 -36.22
CA TYR A 205 -11.82 10.59 -35.36
C TYR A 205 -12.92 10.55 -34.31
N ALA A 206 -12.54 10.55 -33.03
CA ALA A 206 -13.50 10.50 -31.92
C ALA A 206 -13.73 11.90 -31.33
N PHE A 207 -12.65 12.58 -30.92
CA PHE A 207 -12.73 13.93 -30.36
C PHE A 207 -11.38 14.65 -30.46
N THR A 208 -11.41 15.98 -30.55
CA THR A 208 -10.23 16.81 -30.32
C THR A 208 -10.18 17.19 -28.85
N ILE A 209 -9.01 17.03 -28.25
CA ILE A 209 -8.74 17.63 -26.95
C ILE A 209 -8.39 19.10 -27.24
N PRO A 210 -9.20 20.06 -26.76
CA PRO A 210 -8.94 21.48 -27.01
C PRO A 210 -7.61 21.87 -26.39
N ALA A 211 -6.89 22.78 -27.04
CA ALA A 211 -5.65 23.32 -26.50
C ALA A 211 -5.93 23.97 -25.14
N LEU A 212 -5.17 23.54 -24.13
CA LEU A 212 -5.21 24.17 -22.82
C LEU A 212 -4.07 25.21 -22.78
N ASP A 213 -4.44 26.49 -22.85
CA ASP A 213 -3.49 27.62 -22.81
C ASP A 213 -2.58 27.59 -21.57
N PHE A 214 -3.05 26.99 -20.46
CA PHE A 214 -2.27 26.85 -19.23
C PHE A 214 -1.10 25.85 -19.34
N LEU A 215 -1.21 24.87 -20.24
CA LEU A 215 -0.21 23.79 -20.42
C LEU A 215 0.61 23.95 -21.71
N SER A 216 0.36 25.00 -22.51
CA SER A 216 0.98 25.20 -23.84
C SER A 216 0.99 23.92 -24.69
N THR A 217 -0.08 23.13 -24.59
CA THR A 217 -0.22 21.87 -25.32
C THR A 217 -0.99 22.11 -26.61
N SER A 218 -0.45 21.64 -27.72
CA SER A 218 -1.09 21.74 -29.04
C SER A 218 -2.39 20.93 -29.05
N GLU A 219 -3.37 21.42 -29.81
CA GLU A 219 -4.60 20.68 -30.10
C GLU A 219 -4.25 19.29 -30.65
N TYR A 220 -4.78 18.25 -30.02
CA TYR A 220 -4.52 16.86 -30.38
C TYR A 220 -5.83 16.16 -30.74
N ALA A 221 -5.90 15.67 -31.97
CA ALA A 221 -7.00 14.86 -32.45
C ALA A 221 -6.81 13.41 -32.00
N VAL A 222 -7.64 12.98 -31.05
CA VAL A 222 -7.64 11.59 -30.58
C VAL A 222 -8.43 10.75 -31.58
N LYS A 223 -7.73 9.80 -32.20
CA LYS A 223 -8.33 8.77 -33.05
C LYS A 223 -8.51 7.51 -32.21
N ILE A 224 -9.69 6.90 -32.33
CA ILE A 224 -10.01 5.65 -31.64
C ILE A 224 -10.35 4.62 -32.71
N PRO A 225 -9.83 3.39 -32.61
CA PRO A 225 -10.21 2.31 -33.52
C PRO A 225 -11.71 2.02 -33.40
N ASP A 226 -12.39 1.87 -34.54
CA ASP A 226 -13.82 1.57 -34.59
C ASP A 226 -14.10 0.12 -34.13
N LEU A 227 -14.44 -0.04 -32.85
CA LEU A 227 -14.67 -1.35 -32.24
C LEU A 227 -15.89 -2.09 -32.81
N PHE A 228 -16.80 -1.41 -33.52
CA PHE A 228 -17.95 -2.07 -34.15
C PHE A 228 -17.55 -2.99 -35.30
N LEU A 229 -16.36 -2.75 -35.89
CA LEU A 229 -15.79 -3.65 -36.90
C LEU A 229 -15.48 -5.04 -36.33
N LEU A 230 -15.25 -5.17 -35.02
CA LEU A 230 -15.05 -6.47 -34.35
C LEU A 230 -16.29 -7.37 -34.45
N LEU A 231 -17.49 -6.80 -34.58
CA LEU A 231 -18.72 -7.58 -34.77
C LEU A 231 -18.94 -7.97 -36.25
N THR A 232 -18.18 -7.39 -37.17
CA THR A 232 -18.35 -7.66 -38.60
C THR A 232 -17.49 -8.84 -39.06
N THR A 233 -17.99 -9.62 -40.00
CA THR A 233 -17.24 -10.74 -40.61
C THR A 233 -15.95 -10.30 -41.29
N SER A 234 -15.87 -9.01 -41.69
CA SER A 234 -14.68 -8.41 -42.30
C SER A 234 -13.47 -8.41 -41.37
N PHE A 235 -13.67 -8.32 -40.06
CA PHE A 235 -12.60 -8.44 -39.07
C PHE A 235 -12.16 -9.90 -38.88
N TRP A 236 -13.12 -10.81 -38.75
CA TRP A 236 -12.86 -12.22 -38.42
C TRP A 236 -12.17 -12.99 -39.56
N GLY A 237 -12.36 -12.62 -40.83
CA GLY A 237 -11.68 -13.27 -41.95
C GLY A 237 -10.15 -13.28 -41.83
N PRO A 238 -9.49 -12.11 -41.91
CA PRO A 238 -8.03 -12.01 -41.72
C PRO A 238 -7.57 -12.49 -40.33
N PHE A 239 -8.35 -12.25 -39.28
CA PHE A 239 -8.00 -12.66 -37.92
C PHE A 239 -7.96 -14.20 -37.76
N THR A 240 -8.96 -14.91 -38.29
CA THR A 240 -8.98 -16.38 -38.27
C THR A 240 -7.91 -16.98 -39.19
N LEU A 241 -7.57 -16.31 -40.30
CA LEU A 241 -6.42 -16.71 -41.13
C LEU A 241 -5.09 -16.56 -40.38
N CYS A 242 -4.92 -15.50 -39.60
CA CYS A 242 -3.76 -15.33 -38.73
C CYS A 242 -3.70 -16.46 -37.68
N ILE A 243 -4.81 -16.76 -37.01
CA ILE A 243 -4.88 -17.90 -36.06
C ILE A 243 -4.55 -19.23 -36.74
N LEU A 244 -5.09 -19.48 -37.93
CA LEU A 244 -4.84 -20.73 -38.67
C LEU A 244 -3.38 -20.81 -39.13
N SER A 245 -2.81 -19.70 -39.61
CA SER A 245 -1.40 -19.61 -40.00
C SER A 245 -0.48 -19.86 -38.80
N PHE A 246 -0.83 -19.32 -37.64
CA PHE A 246 -0.12 -19.54 -36.39
C PHE A 246 -0.20 -21.01 -35.95
N ALA A 247 -1.39 -21.62 -35.98
CA ALA A 247 -1.58 -23.02 -35.66
C ALA A 247 -0.77 -23.94 -36.59
N SER A 248 -0.75 -23.64 -37.89
CA SER A 248 0.07 -24.37 -38.87
C SER A 248 1.57 -24.27 -38.51
N ARG A 249 2.05 -23.07 -38.19
CA ARG A 249 3.46 -22.84 -37.82
C ARG A 249 3.84 -23.52 -36.48
N SER A 250 2.94 -23.53 -35.50
CA SER A 250 3.16 -24.25 -34.23
C SER A 250 3.29 -25.77 -34.46
N THR A 251 2.48 -26.35 -35.36
CA THR A 251 2.62 -27.77 -35.69
C THR A 251 3.95 -28.10 -36.37
N GLU A 252 4.48 -27.23 -37.23
CA GLU A 252 5.79 -27.42 -37.88
C GLU A 252 6.94 -27.40 -36.86
N MET A 253 6.91 -26.47 -35.90
CA MET A 253 7.95 -26.41 -34.84
C MET A 253 7.92 -27.62 -33.91
N HIS A 254 6.75 -28.24 -33.69
CA HIS A 254 6.65 -29.47 -32.91
C HIS A 254 7.27 -30.70 -33.62
N TRP A 255 7.36 -30.68 -34.96
CA TRP A 255 7.98 -31.76 -35.75
C TRP A 255 9.48 -31.58 -35.96
N GLU A 256 10.01 -30.36 -35.97
CA GLU A 256 11.46 -30.10 -36.07
C GLU A 256 12.20 -30.24 -34.72
N GLY A 257 11.48 -30.33 -33.60
CA GLY A 257 12.03 -30.48 -32.24
C GLY A 257 12.21 -31.92 -31.75
N VAL A 258 11.98 -32.94 -32.59
CA VAL A 258 12.17 -34.38 -32.31
C VAL A 258 13.28 -34.95 -33.18
#